data_AF-A0A292Q4V6-F1
#
_entry.id   AF-A0A292Q4V6-F1
#
_cell.length_a   1.000
_cell.length_b   1.000
_cell.length_c   1.000
_cell.angle_alpha   90.00
_cell.angle_beta   90.00
_cell.angle_gamma   90.00
#
_symmetry.space_group_name_H-M   'P 1'
#
loop_
_entity.id
_entity.type
_entity.pdbx_description
1 polymer ?
#
loop_
_entity_poly.entity_id
_entity_poly.type
_entity_poly.pdbx_seq_one_letter_code
_entity_poly.pdbx_strand_id
1 'polypeptide(L)' 'MSEYWKSTPKYYCKHCKMYVTDTPLSRKNHDASSKHQGSLKRFLRDLHRNNEREKAAAESAKREVRRKQEVKQEGV' A
#
# COMPACT_ATOMS: atom_id res chain seq x y z
N MET A 1 37.61 12.53 25.52
CA MET A 1 36.26 12.66 24.92
C MET A 1 36.29 11.92 23.59
N SER A 2 35.67 10.74 23.52
CA SER A 2 35.62 9.95 22.28
C SER A 2 34.47 10.44 21.42
N GLU A 3 34.76 11.15 20.35
CA GLU A 3 33.78 11.55 19.34
C GLU A 3 33.14 10.31 18.72
N TYR A 4 31.83 10.20 18.90
CA TYR A 4 31.01 9.14 18.34
C TYR A 4 30.80 9.41 16.84
N TRP A 5 31.38 8.58 15.98
CA TRP A 5 31.06 8.59 14.55
C TRP A 5 29.58 8.27 14.35
N LYS A 6 28.81 9.28 13.94
CA LYS A 6 27.38 9.18 13.73
C LYS A 6 27.11 9.03 12.24
N SER A 7 26.61 7.86 11.83
CA SER A 7 26.27 7.60 10.42
C SER A 7 25.19 8.57 9.93
N THR A 8 25.26 8.95 8.64
CA THR A 8 24.20 9.75 8.02
C THR A 8 22.86 9.02 8.14
N PRO A 9 21.82 9.64 8.73
CA PRO A 9 20.53 9.00 8.87
C PRO A 9 19.95 8.67 7.49
N LYS A 10 19.26 7.53 7.40
CA LYS A 10 18.59 7.06 6.18
C LYS A 10 17.17 6.63 6.53
N TYR A 11 16.23 6.89 5.64
CA TYR A 11 14.85 6.41 5.78
C TYR A 11 14.50 5.45 4.65
N TYR A 12 13.54 4.57 4.92
CA TYR A 12 13.03 3.65 3.92
C TYR A 12 11.83 4.27 3.20
N CYS A 13 11.92 4.41 1.87
CA CYS A 13 10.80 4.84 1.05
C CYS A 13 9.91 3.63 0.69
N LYS A 14 8.65 3.65 1.13
CA LYS A 14 7.68 2.57 0.93
C LYS A 14 7.33 2.34 -0.55
N HIS A 15 7.24 3.40 -1.34
CA HIS A 15 6.85 3.31 -2.76
C HIS A 15 8.00 2.85 -3.66
N CYS A 16 9.22 3.34 -3.38
CA CYS A 16 10.42 2.98 -4.14
C CYS A 16 11.12 1.71 -3.63
N LYS A 17 10.75 1.22 -2.44
CA LYS A 17 11.35 0.07 -1.75
C LYS A 17 12.88 0.19 -1.57
N MET A 18 13.36 1.40 -1.31
CA MET A 18 14.80 1.70 -1.18
C MET A 18 15.09 2.63 -0.02
N TYR A 19 16.32 2.54 0.49
CA TYR A 19 16.84 3.47 1.49
C TYR A 19 17.30 4.76 0.83
N VAL A 20 16.89 5.89 1.38
CA VAL A 20 17.22 7.24 0.92
C VAL A 20 17.86 7.98 2.07
N THR A 21 18.85 8.82 1.77
CA THR A 21 19.51 9.67 2.77
C THR A 21 18.49 10.64 3.37
N ASP A 22 18.46 10.69 4.70
CA ASP A 22 17.51 11.48 5.47
C ASP A 22 18.01 12.92 5.64
N THR A 23 18.17 13.61 4.52
CA THR A 23 18.38 15.07 4.50
C THR A 23 17.20 15.73 3.80
N PRO A 24 16.83 16.97 4.17
CA PRO A 24 15.67 17.64 3.58
C PRO A 24 15.82 17.81 2.06
N LEU A 25 17.04 18.06 1.57
CA LEU A 25 17.32 18.15 0.15
C LEU A 25 17.21 16.78 -0.55
N SER A 26 17.81 15.74 0.04
CA SER A 26 17.74 14.39 -0.53
C SER A 26 16.31 13.86 -0.58
N ARG A 27 15.49 14.14 0.45
CA ARG A 27 14.06 13.80 0.47
C ARG A 27 13.32 14.47 -0.68
N LYS A 28 13.45 15.80 -0.83
CA LYS A 28 12.81 16.56 -1.91
C LYS A 28 13.23 16.06 -3.29
N ASN A 29 14.53 15.81 -3.50
CA ASN A 29 15.04 15.30 -4.77
C ASN A 29 14.55 13.87 -5.05
N HIS A 30 14.46 13.02 -4.03
CA HIS A 30 13.90 11.69 -4.15
C HIS A 30 12.42 11.74 -4.54
N ASP A 31 11.63 12.56 -3.86
CA ASP A 31 10.20 12.69 -4.12
C ASP A 31 9.93 13.31 -5.51
N ALA A 32 10.76 14.27 -5.95
CA ALA A 32 10.67 14.85 -7.28
C ALA A 32 11.15 13.90 -8.40
N SER A 33 11.82 12.79 -8.08
CA SER A 33 12.35 11.87 -9.09
C SER A 33 11.24 11.18 -9.88
N SER A 34 11.47 10.99 -11.19
CA SER A 34 10.51 10.30 -12.07
C SER A 34 10.22 8.87 -11.62
N LYS A 35 11.21 8.20 -10.99
CA LYS A 35 11.03 6.87 -10.41
C LYS A 35 10.03 6.89 -9.26
N HIS A 36 10.18 7.81 -8.32
CA HIS A 36 9.25 7.96 -7.20
C HIS A 36 7.85 8.30 -7.71
N GLN A 37 7.73 9.31 -8.54
CA GLN A 37 6.45 9.74 -9.12
C GLN A 37 5.76 8.61 -9.91
N GLY A 38 6.51 7.83 -10.69
CA GLY A 38 5.97 6.68 -11.41
C GLY A 38 5.48 5.56 -10.47
N SER A 39 6.26 5.24 -9.42
CA SER A 39 5.87 4.25 -8.41
C SER A 39 4.63 4.68 -7.63
N LEU A 40 4.52 5.98 -7.31
CA LEU A 40 3.39 6.56 -6.59
C LEU A 40 2.12 6.50 -7.44
N LYS A 41 2.19 6.88 -8.72
CA LYS A 41 1.04 6.79 -9.65
C LYS A 41 0.55 5.35 -9.82
N ARG A 42 1.48 4.38 -9.89
CA ARG A 42 1.13 2.94 -9.94
C ARG A 42 0.45 2.50 -8.64
N PHE A 43 1.00 2.87 -7.50
CA PHE A 43 0.42 2.56 -6.19
C PHE A 43 -1.02 3.09 -6.05
N LEU A 44 -1.27 4.33 -6.47
CA LEU A 44 -2.62 4.92 -6.44
C LEU A 44 -3.60 4.15 -7.34
N ARG A 45 -3.18 3.74 -8.54
CA ARG A 45 -4.02 2.95 -9.45
C ARG A 45 -4.30 1.56 -8.90
N ASP A 46 -3.29 0.92 -8.33
CA ASP A 46 -3.43 -0.42 -7.76
C ASP A 46 -4.35 -0.39 -6.53
N LEU A 47 -4.27 0.65 -5.69
CA LEU A 47 -5.17 0.85 -4.56
C LEU A 47 -6.64 0.91 -5.00
N HIS A 48 -6.94 1.71 -6.02
CA HIS A 48 -8.30 1.80 -6.57
C HIS A 48 -8.77 0.44 -7.11
N ARG A 49 -7.94 -0.23 -7.92
CA ARG A 49 -8.29 -1.53 -8.50
C ARG A 49 -8.51 -2.61 -7.43
N ASN A 50 -7.71 -2.61 -6.38
CA ASN A 50 -7.86 -3.57 -5.28
C ASN A 50 -9.14 -3.29 -4.49
N ASN A 51 -9.45 -2.03 -4.21
CA ASN A 51 -10.68 -1.65 -3.51
C ASN A 51 -11.94 -2.12 -4.29
N GLU A 52 -11.99 -1.89 -5.60
CA GLU A 52 -13.12 -2.36 -6.41
C GLU A 52 -13.24 -3.90 -6.44
N ARG A 53 -12.11 -4.62 -6.48
CA ARG A 53 -12.10 -6.09 -6.38
C ARG A 53 -12.57 -6.57 -5.01
N GLU A 54 -12.14 -5.92 -3.94
CA GLU A 54 -12.56 -6.24 -2.57
C GLU A 54 -14.06 -6.01 -2.37
N LYS A 55 -14.60 -4.91 -2.90
CA LYS A 55 -16.06 -4.67 -2.91
C LYS A 55 -16.82 -5.76 -3.66
N ALA A 56 -16.38 -6.10 -4.87
CA ALA A 56 -17.02 -7.16 -5.65
C ALA A 56 -16.96 -8.52 -4.94
N ALA A 57 -15.82 -8.88 -4.36
CA ALA A 57 -15.65 -10.10 -3.58
C ALA A 57 -16.55 -10.11 -2.33
N ALA A 58 -16.68 -8.98 -1.64
CA ALA A 58 -17.57 -8.84 -0.49
C ALA A 58 -19.04 -9.02 -0.87
N GLU A 59 -19.48 -8.45 -2.00
CA GLU A 59 -20.86 -8.63 -2.49
C GLU A 59 -21.15 -10.09 -2.89
N SER A 60 -20.21 -10.76 -3.58
CA SER A 60 -20.31 -12.18 -3.88
C SER A 60 -20.38 -13.04 -2.60
N ALA A 61 -19.55 -12.74 -1.61
CA ALA A 61 -19.57 -13.46 -0.32
C ALA A 61 -20.90 -13.28 0.40
N LYS A 62 -21.47 -12.06 0.42
CA LYS A 62 -22.80 -11.80 0.98
C LYS A 62 -23.90 -12.58 0.25
N ARG A 63 -23.85 -12.65 -1.09
CA ARG A 63 -24.80 -13.44 -1.90
C ARG A 63 -24.73 -14.94 -1.57
N GLU A 64 -23.52 -15.49 -1.47
CA GLU A 64 -23.34 -16.90 -1.12
C GLU A 64 -23.81 -17.21 0.30
N VAL A 65 -23.57 -16.30 1.26
CA VAL A 65 -24.10 -16.44 2.63
C VAL A 65 -25.63 -16.44 2.62
N ARG A 66 -26.25 -15.49 1.90
CA ARG A 66 -27.71 -15.42 1.79
C ARG A 66 -28.31 -16.68 1.18
N ARG A 67 -27.76 -17.15 0.05
CA ARG A 67 -28.18 -18.41 -0.59
C ARG A 67 -28.08 -19.61 0.37
N LYS A 68 -26.99 -19.69 1.13
CA LYS A 68 -26.81 -20.75 2.14
C LYS A 68 -27.81 -20.63 3.30
N GLN A 69 -28.21 -19.42 3.67
CA GLN A 69 -29.23 -19.19 4.69
C GLN A 69 -30.62 -19.58 4.19
N GLU A 70 -30.97 -19.24 2.94
CA GLU A 70 -32.23 -19.64 2.31
C GLU A 70 -32.37 -21.17 2.25
N VAL A 71 -31.35 -21.88 1.75
CA VAL A 71 -31.35 -23.36 1.71
C VAL A 71 -31.45 -24.00 3.10
N LYS A 72 -30.90 -23.36 4.14
CA LYS A 72 -31.03 -23.85 5.52
C LYS A 72 -32.44 -23.71 6.08
N GLN A 73 -33.23 -22.72 5.62
CA GLN A 73 -34.60 -22.51 6.09
C GLN A 73 -35.60 -23.48 5.46
N GLU A 74 -35.35 -23.94 4.24
CA GLU A 74 -36.22 -24.91 3.53
C GLU A 74 -36.04 -26.36 4.01
N GLY A 75 -34.97 -26.66 4.76
CA GLY A 75 -34.67 -27.99 5.29
C GLY A 75 -35.06 -28.23 6.75
N VAL A 76 -35.91 -27.37 7.33
CA VAL A 76 -36.49 -27.50 8.68
C VAL A 76 -37.97 -27.83 8.57
#